data_AF-E8U5M9-F1
#
_entry.id   AF-E8U5M9-F1
#
_cell.length_a   1.000
_cell.length_b   1.000
_cell.length_c   1.000
_cell.angle_alpha   90.00
_cell.angle_beta   90.00
_cell.angle_gamma   90.00
#
_symmetry.space_group_name_H-M   'P 1'
#
loop_
_entity.id
_entity.type
_entity.pdbx_description
1 polymer ?
#
loop_
_entity_poly.entity_id
_entity_poly.type
_entity_poly.pdbx_seq_one_letter_code
_entity_poly.pdbx_strand_id
1 'polypeptide(L)'
;MLIALLGASAQAADANPAVSAFARALRTEARGVAEVSVFFPPRANPTRTAAVLPNVSVYAGLLRRNFEVNVGGVERVAGRDATRLTLTPKVGDAARWTVWVDRAWNVPLAFEERSADGTLARRAALQQVSGVRARSRAAPVRPEGLRRAVLAAVPGLACPAGFEPVAVSVSGRGTEVQLSDGLNTLVLVLATRNVQTAPGVAARRVRAGAFVWLIGNLPARALSAALTGVRDVRPDALGTFVAPPPSKE
;
A
#
# COMPACT_ATOMS: atom_id res chain seq x y z
N MET A 1 -1.43 -8.40 58.40
CA MET A 1 -0.95 -9.05 57.17
C MET A 1 -2.03 -8.86 56.09
N LEU A 2 -1.86 -7.90 55.19
CA LEU A 2 -2.48 -7.91 53.87
C LEU A 2 -1.69 -7.00 52.92
N ILE A 3 -1.60 -7.47 51.68
CA ILE A 3 -0.57 -7.25 50.67
C ILE A 3 -0.68 -5.90 49.96
N ALA A 4 0.49 -5.33 49.64
CA ALA A 4 0.67 -4.14 48.82
C ALA A 4 0.16 -4.37 47.38
N LEU A 5 -0.72 -3.48 46.90
CA LEU A 5 -1.03 -3.32 45.48
C LEU A 5 -0.19 -2.16 44.94
N LEU A 6 1.01 -2.50 44.48
CA LEU A 6 1.79 -1.67 43.57
C LEU A 6 0.93 -1.40 42.33
N GLY A 7 0.55 -0.13 42.15
CA GLY A 7 -0.07 0.34 40.93
C GLY A 7 0.88 0.07 39.76
N ALA A 8 0.61 -0.99 39.01
CA ALA A 8 1.13 -1.15 37.67
C ALA A 8 0.57 0.00 36.84
N SER A 9 1.37 1.06 36.68
CA SER A 9 1.20 1.99 35.59
C SER A 9 1.24 1.16 34.31
N ALA A 10 0.07 0.94 33.71
CA ALA A 10 -0.06 0.38 32.39
C ALA A 10 0.64 1.35 31.42
N GLN A 11 1.92 1.09 31.12
CA GLN A 11 2.59 1.73 30.00
C GLN A 11 1.77 1.39 28.75
N ALA A 12 1.13 2.40 28.18
CA ALA A 12 0.53 2.33 26.85
C ALA A 12 1.58 1.78 25.89
N ALA A 13 1.30 0.62 25.30
CA ALA A 13 2.19 -0.12 24.42
C ALA A 13 2.89 0.81 23.41
N ASP A 14 4.22 0.77 23.44
CA ASP A 14 5.14 1.57 22.65
C ASP A 14 4.66 1.82 21.22
N ALA A 15 4.29 3.07 20.95
CA ALA A 15 4.16 3.54 19.59
C ALA A 15 5.56 3.55 18.97
N ASN A 16 5.90 2.51 18.17
CA ASN A 16 7.20 2.41 17.51
C ASN A 16 7.56 3.75 16.83
N PRO A 17 8.54 4.49 17.36
CA PRO A 17 8.85 5.85 16.89
C PRO A 17 9.33 5.85 15.44
N ALA A 18 9.94 4.76 14.97
CA ALA A 18 10.39 4.61 13.59
C ALA A 18 9.22 4.61 12.59
N VAL A 19 8.07 4.02 12.95
CA VAL A 19 6.88 4.03 12.09
C VAL A 19 6.34 5.45 11.94
N SER A 20 6.25 6.19 13.05
CA SER A 20 5.79 7.57 13.05
C SER A 20 6.77 8.50 12.31
N ALA A 21 8.08 8.26 12.44
CA ALA A 21 9.12 9.00 11.72
C ALA A 21 9.05 8.74 10.21
N PHE A 22 8.92 7.48 9.80
CA PHE A 22 8.77 7.10 8.40
C PHE A 22 7.52 7.70 7.76
N ALA A 23 6.36 7.57 8.42
CA ALA A 23 5.11 8.17 7.93
C ALA A 23 5.19 9.69 7.81
N ARG A 24 5.99 10.35 8.66
CA ARG A 24 6.25 11.80 8.58
C ARG A 24 7.18 12.15 7.44
N ALA A 25 8.27 11.39 7.24
CA ALA A 25 9.22 11.60 6.15
C ALA A 25 8.54 11.56 4.77
N LEU A 26 7.53 10.72 4.59
CA LEU A 26 6.75 10.64 3.36
C LEU A 26 5.86 11.87 3.08
N ARG A 27 5.67 12.78 4.04
CA ARG A 27 4.97 14.06 3.84
C ARG A 27 5.85 15.12 3.18
N THR A 28 7.13 14.83 3.00
CA THR A 28 8.11 15.68 2.33
C THR A 28 8.66 14.96 1.11
N GLU A 29 9.11 15.73 0.12
CA GLU A 29 9.74 15.22 -1.09
C GLU A 29 11.08 15.89 -1.31
N ALA A 30 12.10 15.08 -1.62
CA ALA A 30 13.33 15.56 -2.21
C ALA A 30 13.16 15.67 -3.73
N ARG A 31 13.71 16.74 -4.30
CA ARG A 31 13.71 17.05 -5.74
C ARG A 31 15.10 16.86 -6.32
N GLY A 32 15.17 16.48 -7.59
CA GLY A 32 16.43 16.34 -8.32
C GLY A 32 16.24 15.42 -9.51
N VAL A 33 17.12 14.45 -9.69
CA VAL A 33 17.02 13.44 -10.77
C VAL A 33 16.83 12.09 -10.11
N ALA A 34 15.66 11.48 -10.31
CA ALA A 34 15.32 10.14 -9.82
C ALA A 34 15.29 9.14 -10.96
N GLU A 35 15.89 7.97 -10.76
CA GLU A 35 15.64 6.79 -11.57
C GLU A 35 14.52 5.98 -10.93
N VAL A 36 13.54 5.56 -11.73
CA VAL A 36 12.38 4.79 -11.27
C VAL A 36 12.21 3.56 -12.15
N SER A 37 12.34 2.40 -11.53
CA SER A 37 12.24 1.08 -12.17
C SER A 37 11.03 0.33 -11.61
N VAL A 38 10.11 -0.11 -12.48
CA VAL A 38 8.91 -0.88 -12.14
C VAL A 38 8.93 -2.19 -12.91
N PHE A 39 9.24 -3.28 -12.22
CA PHE A 39 9.32 -4.62 -12.79
C PHE A 39 8.03 -5.42 -12.60
N PHE A 40 7.16 -4.98 -11.68
CA PHE A 40 5.86 -5.58 -11.44
C PHE A 40 4.72 -4.54 -11.52
N PRO A 41 3.63 -4.80 -12.28
CA PRO A 41 3.54 -5.86 -13.29
C PRO A 41 4.62 -5.68 -14.39
N PRO A 42 5.02 -6.75 -15.11
CA PRO A 42 6.08 -6.67 -16.12
C PRO A 42 5.81 -5.61 -17.19
N ARG A 43 6.86 -4.87 -17.60
CA ARG A 43 6.82 -3.82 -18.61
C ARG A 43 8.00 -3.96 -19.57
N ALA A 44 7.81 -3.57 -20.84
CA ALA A 44 8.89 -3.57 -21.83
C ALA A 44 10.02 -2.61 -21.44
N ASN A 45 9.67 -1.40 -20.99
CA ASN A 45 10.61 -0.40 -20.48
C ASN A 45 10.30 -0.14 -19.00
N PRO A 46 10.94 -0.88 -18.06
CA PRO A 46 10.64 -0.76 -16.64
C PRO A 46 11.19 0.53 -16.03
N THR A 47 12.22 1.13 -16.63
CA THR A 47 12.99 2.24 -16.07
C THR A 47 12.67 3.58 -16.75
N ARG A 48 12.52 4.63 -15.97
CA ARG A 48 12.38 6.02 -16.44
C ARG A 48 13.00 7.02 -15.46
N THR A 49 13.25 8.22 -15.94
CA THR A 49 13.70 9.35 -15.12
C THR A 49 12.51 10.20 -14.64
N ALA A 50 12.61 10.77 -13.45
CA ALA A 50 11.64 11.71 -12.88
C ALA A 50 12.33 12.80 -12.04
N ALA A 51 11.66 13.93 -11.83
CA ALA A 51 12.20 15.02 -11.00
C ALA A 51 12.10 14.78 -9.48
N VAL A 52 11.29 13.79 -9.08
CA VAL A 52 11.00 13.43 -7.69
C VAL A 52 10.77 11.93 -7.57
N LEU A 53 10.96 11.39 -6.37
CA LEU A 53 10.53 10.03 -6.09
C LEU A 53 9.00 9.90 -6.21
N PRO A 54 8.51 8.78 -6.77
CA PRO A 54 7.08 8.51 -6.81
C PRO A 54 6.45 8.55 -5.42
N ASN A 55 5.19 8.96 -5.36
CA ASN A 55 4.46 8.93 -4.11
C ASN A 55 4.17 7.49 -3.66
N VAL A 56 4.34 7.24 -2.36
CA VAL A 56 3.99 5.99 -1.70
C VAL A 56 2.93 6.33 -0.65
N SER A 57 1.71 5.80 -0.83
CA SER A 57 0.62 6.07 0.10
C SER A 57 0.83 5.27 1.37
N VAL A 58 0.77 5.93 2.53
CA VAL A 58 0.92 5.27 3.82
C VAL A 58 -0.27 5.52 4.73
N TYR A 59 -0.86 4.42 5.19
CA TYR A 59 -1.93 4.42 6.18
C TYR A 59 -1.32 4.08 7.54
N ALA A 60 -0.91 5.09 8.31
CA ALA A 60 -0.09 4.92 9.51
C ALA A 60 -0.68 3.97 10.58
N GLY A 61 -2.00 3.91 10.72
CA GLY A 61 -2.65 2.96 11.64
C GLY A 61 -2.47 1.50 11.20
N LEU A 62 -2.67 1.23 9.91
CA LEU A 62 -2.45 -0.07 9.29
C LEU A 62 -0.97 -0.46 9.32
N LEU A 63 -0.08 0.47 8.98
CA LEU A 63 1.36 0.26 8.97
C LEU A 63 1.88 -0.20 10.35
N ARG A 64 1.49 0.50 11.44
CA ARG A 64 1.87 0.12 12.81
C ARG A 64 1.41 -1.29 13.17
N ARG A 65 0.20 -1.65 12.76
CA ARG A 65 -0.39 -2.96 13.04
C ARG A 65 0.27 -4.09 12.25
N ASN A 66 0.53 -3.87 10.96
CA ASN A 66 0.85 -4.94 10.03
C ASN A 66 2.35 -5.07 9.70
N PHE A 67 3.19 -4.09 10.07
CA PHE A 67 4.61 -4.12 9.76
C PHE A 67 5.48 -4.01 11.00
N GLU A 68 6.60 -4.70 10.94
CA GLU A 68 7.78 -4.43 11.75
C GLU A 68 8.71 -3.48 10.99
N VAL A 69 9.26 -2.48 11.69
CA VAL A 69 10.19 -1.51 11.10
C VAL A 69 11.52 -1.62 11.82
N ASN A 70 12.53 -2.02 11.07
CA ASN A 70 13.90 -2.18 11.55
C ASN A 70 14.77 -1.05 11.00
N VAL A 71 15.47 -0.37 11.91
CA VAL A 71 16.42 0.69 11.59
C VAL A 71 17.78 0.05 11.37
N GLY A 72 18.29 0.14 10.15
CA GLY A 72 19.61 -0.34 9.76
C GLY A 72 20.69 0.73 9.90
N GLY A 73 21.85 0.44 9.31
CA GLY A 73 22.99 1.35 9.27
C GLY A 73 22.77 2.58 8.39
N VAL A 74 23.82 3.41 8.35
CA VAL A 74 23.89 4.59 7.48
C VAL A 74 24.48 4.16 6.14
N GLU A 75 23.84 4.59 5.05
CA GLU A 75 24.27 4.36 3.67
C GLU A 75 24.24 5.69 2.90
N ARG A 76 25.05 5.82 1.84
CA ARG A 76 25.03 7.03 0.99
C ARG A 76 24.08 6.85 -0.19
N VAL A 77 23.15 7.80 -0.36
CA VAL A 77 22.24 7.90 -1.51
C VAL A 77 22.30 9.31 -2.07
N ALA A 78 22.49 9.46 -3.38
CA ALA A 78 22.65 10.75 -4.05
C ALA A 78 23.68 11.68 -3.38
N GLY A 79 24.78 11.10 -2.88
CA GLY A 79 25.84 11.83 -2.17
C GLY A 79 25.49 12.24 -0.73
N ARG A 80 24.36 11.82 -0.17
CA ARG A 80 23.91 12.19 1.18
C ARG A 80 23.79 10.98 2.10
N ASP A 81 24.01 11.19 3.40
CA ASP A 81 23.87 10.14 4.41
C ASP A 81 22.39 9.86 4.69
N ALA A 82 22.01 8.60 4.52
CA ALA A 82 20.65 8.13 4.72
C ALA A 82 20.61 6.95 5.70
N THR A 83 19.63 6.96 6.59
CA THR A 83 19.31 5.80 7.42
C THR A 83 18.50 4.81 6.58
N ARG A 84 18.93 3.56 6.52
CA ARG A 84 18.17 2.48 5.89
C ARG A 84 17.09 1.97 6.83
N LEU A 85 15.84 1.99 6.40
CA LEU A 85 14.70 1.40 7.11
C LEU A 85 14.22 0.17 6.33
N THR A 86 14.07 -0.96 7.02
CA THR A 86 13.48 -2.17 6.45
C THR A 86 12.11 -2.40 7.08
N LEU A 87 11.08 -2.52 6.25
CA LEU A 87 9.70 -2.75 6.66
C LEU A 87 9.29 -4.16 6.22
N THR A 88 9.06 -5.02 7.20
CA THR A 88 8.69 -6.43 6.99
C THR A 88 7.25 -6.64 7.43
N PRO A 89 6.37 -7.21 6.60
CA PRO A 89 5.03 -7.60 7.03
C PRO A 89 5.10 -8.62 8.18
N LYS A 90 4.27 -8.41 9.21
CA LYS A 90 4.15 -9.31 10.37
C LYS A 90 3.34 -10.56 10.06
N VAL A 91 2.51 -10.51 9.02
CA VAL A 91 1.58 -11.58 8.64
C VAL A 91 1.47 -11.70 7.13
N GLY A 92 1.28 -12.93 6.65
CA GLY A 92 1.05 -13.24 5.24
C GLY A 92 2.25 -12.99 4.33
N ASP A 93 1.98 -12.99 3.03
CA ASP A 93 2.99 -12.92 1.97
C ASP A 93 3.03 -11.53 1.30
N ALA A 94 2.79 -10.46 2.05
CA ALA A 94 2.85 -9.11 1.50
C ALA A 94 4.29 -8.71 1.14
N ALA A 95 4.45 -7.70 0.27
CA ALA A 95 5.76 -7.25 -0.15
C ALA A 95 6.52 -6.55 0.99
N ARG A 96 7.84 -6.73 1.01
CA ARG A 96 8.78 -6.07 1.93
C ARG A 96 9.29 -4.78 1.30
N TRP A 97 9.59 -3.81 2.13
CA TRP A 97 10.11 -2.51 1.67
C TRP A 97 11.45 -2.19 2.33
N THR A 98 12.33 -1.55 1.57
CA THR A 98 13.49 -0.86 2.09
C THR A 98 13.39 0.60 1.69
N VAL A 99 13.60 1.51 2.63
CA VAL A 99 13.55 2.96 2.37
C VAL A 99 14.79 3.62 2.97
N TRP A 100 15.41 4.51 2.20
CA TRP A 100 16.54 5.30 2.64
C TRP A 100 16.06 6.72 2.93
N VAL A 101 16.17 7.14 4.20
CA VAL A 101 15.72 8.45 4.66
C VAL A 101 16.94 9.31 4.99
N ASP A 102 17.05 10.48 4.36
CA ASP A 102 18.11 11.46 4.62
C ASP A 102 18.16 11.83 6.10
N ARG A 103 19.35 11.77 6.71
CA ARG A 103 19.49 12.05 8.15
C ARG A 103 19.34 13.53 8.51
N ALA A 104 19.66 14.43 7.59
CA ALA A 104 19.63 15.87 7.85
C ALA A 104 18.24 16.48 7.58
N TRP A 105 17.58 16.03 6.50
CA TRP A 105 16.31 16.57 6.04
C TRP A 105 15.10 15.71 6.41
N ASN A 106 15.33 14.47 6.88
CA ASN A 106 14.29 13.52 7.21
C ASN A 106 13.31 13.28 6.04
N VAL A 107 13.86 13.09 4.83
CA VAL A 107 13.11 12.86 3.60
C VAL A 107 13.57 11.58 2.89
N PRO A 108 12.67 10.83 2.22
CA PRO A 108 13.08 9.67 1.44
C PRO A 108 13.98 10.07 0.26
N LEU A 109 15.10 9.38 0.11
CA LEU A 109 16.03 9.51 -1.02
C LEU A 109 15.97 8.31 -1.97
N ALA A 110 15.56 7.14 -1.47
CA ALA A 110 15.28 5.97 -2.29
C ALA A 110 14.27 5.03 -1.60
N PHE A 111 13.66 4.15 -2.37
CA PHE A 111 12.94 2.99 -1.86
C PHE A 111 13.03 1.80 -2.82
N GLU A 112 12.91 0.60 -2.25
CA GLU A 112 12.76 -0.67 -2.92
C GLU A 112 11.55 -1.42 -2.37
N GLU A 113 10.78 -2.04 -3.26
CA GLU A 113 9.71 -2.99 -2.94
C GLU A 113 10.14 -4.36 -3.48
N ARG A 114 10.11 -5.37 -2.61
CA ARG A 114 10.41 -6.76 -2.96
C ARG A 114 9.22 -7.66 -2.63
N SER A 115 8.85 -8.50 -3.58
CA SER A 115 7.83 -9.53 -3.41
C SER A 115 8.21 -10.50 -2.29
N ALA A 116 7.27 -11.34 -1.85
CA ALA A 116 7.49 -12.28 -0.74
C ALA A 116 8.70 -13.21 -0.94
N ASP A 117 8.95 -13.60 -2.19
CA ASP A 117 10.08 -14.42 -2.65
C ASP A 117 11.42 -13.66 -2.75
N GLY A 118 11.42 -12.35 -2.50
CA GLY A 118 12.60 -11.47 -2.59
C GLY A 118 12.82 -10.82 -3.96
N THR A 119 12.00 -11.15 -4.97
CA THR A 119 12.06 -10.56 -6.30
C THR A 119 11.83 -9.05 -6.24
N LEU A 120 12.66 -8.26 -6.93
CA LEU A 120 12.51 -6.81 -6.97
C LEU A 120 11.29 -6.43 -7.81
N ALA A 121 10.27 -5.84 -7.19
CA ALA A 121 9.05 -5.39 -7.85
C ALA A 121 9.18 -3.94 -8.32
N ARG A 122 9.81 -3.09 -7.49
CA ARG A 122 9.98 -1.66 -7.76
C ARG A 122 11.23 -1.12 -7.09
N ARG A 123 11.91 -0.20 -7.75
CA ARG A 123 12.96 0.63 -7.18
C ARG A 123 12.77 2.08 -7.61
N ALA A 124 13.01 3.02 -6.72
CA ALA A 124 13.18 4.41 -7.07
C ALA A 124 14.30 5.00 -6.23
N ALA A 125 15.23 5.70 -6.86
CA ALA A 125 16.36 6.32 -6.17
C ALA A 125 16.71 7.66 -6.80
N LEU A 126 16.92 8.68 -5.96
CA LEU A 126 17.56 9.91 -6.41
C LEU A 126 19.02 9.61 -6.74
N GLN A 127 19.45 10.09 -7.90
CA GLN A 127 20.83 10.14 -8.34
C GLN A 127 21.47 11.47 -7.96
N GLN A 128 20.67 12.53 -7.93
CA GLN A 128 21.06 13.88 -7.54
C GLN A 128 19.92 14.52 -6.74
N VAL A 129 20.26 15.35 -5.74
CA VAL A 129 19.28 16.09 -4.95
C VAL A 129 19.57 17.58 -5.02
N SER A 130 18.55 18.35 -5.38
CA SER A 130 18.62 19.81 -5.57
C SER A 130 17.87 20.59 -4.49
N GLY A 131 17.00 19.93 -3.70
CA GLY A 131 16.28 20.55 -2.60
C GLY A 131 15.14 19.70 -2.05
N VAL A 132 14.41 20.26 -1.07
CA VAL A 132 13.30 19.61 -0.38
C VAL A 132 12.06 20.50 -0.39
N ARG A 133 10.88 19.89 -0.48
CA ARG A 133 9.60 20.56 -0.36
C ARG A 133 8.62 19.72 0.48
N ALA A 134 7.73 20.38 1.21
CA ALA A 134 6.55 19.71 1.75
C ALA A 134 5.63 19.25 0.60
N ARG A 135 5.06 18.05 0.70
CA ARG A 135 3.99 17.61 -0.19
C ARG A 135 2.69 18.28 0.22
N SER A 136 1.94 18.80 -0.74
CA SER A 136 0.65 19.49 -0.50
C SER A 136 -0.51 18.54 -0.16
N ARG A 137 -0.29 17.22 -0.16
CA ARG A 137 -1.36 16.24 -0.02
C ARG A 137 -1.55 15.84 1.43
N ALA A 138 -2.79 15.90 1.91
CA ALA A 138 -3.18 15.39 3.21
C ALA A 138 -2.85 13.89 3.34
N ALA A 139 -2.54 13.45 4.55
CA ALA A 139 -2.35 12.03 4.84
C ALA A 139 -3.66 11.27 4.51
N PRO A 140 -3.58 10.10 3.87
CA PRO A 140 -4.78 9.35 3.54
C PRO A 140 -5.46 8.86 4.81
N VAL A 141 -6.77 9.02 4.87
CA VAL A 141 -7.63 8.57 5.98
C VAL A 141 -8.50 7.43 5.47
N ARG A 142 -8.62 6.36 6.26
CA ARG A 142 -9.47 5.22 5.92
C ARG A 142 -10.93 5.58 6.21
N PRO A 143 -11.85 5.51 5.23
CA PRO A 143 -13.25 5.83 5.48
C PRO A 143 -13.88 4.84 6.46
N GLU A 144 -14.62 5.36 7.43
CA GLU A 144 -15.40 4.54 8.36
C GLU A 144 -16.50 3.77 7.61
N GLY A 145 -16.82 2.55 8.03
CA GLY A 145 -17.88 1.75 7.41
C GLY A 145 -17.55 1.14 6.04
N LEU A 146 -16.51 1.62 5.34
CA LEU A 146 -16.14 1.13 4.00
C LEU A 146 -15.91 -0.38 3.95
N ARG A 147 -15.22 -0.95 4.96
CA ARG A 147 -15.00 -2.41 5.02
C ARG A 147 -16.31 -3.18 5.00
N ARG A 148 -17.31 -2.74 5.76
CA ARG A 148 -18.64 -3.38 5.79
C ARG A 148 -19.34 -3.27 4.44
N ALA A 149 -19.29 -2.09 3.82
CA ALA A 149 -19.89 -1.85 2.50
C ALA A 149 -19.25 -2.75 1.42
N VAL A 150 -17.92 -2.88 1.42
CA VAL A 150 -17.20 -3.76 0.46
C VAL A 150 -17.56 -5.22 0.66
N LEU A 151 -17.65 -5.72 1.90
CA LEU A 151 -18.05 -7.10 2.17
C LEU A 151 -19.51 -7.39 1.82
N ALA A 152 -20.39 -6.37 1.90
CA ALA A 152 -21.76 -6.46 1.41
C ALA A 152 -21.83 -6.43 -0.13
N ALA A 153 -20.98 -5.63 -0.78
CA ALA A 153 -20.87 -5.53 -2.22
C ALA A 153 -20.22 -6.75 -2.87
N VAL A 154 -19.36 -7.47 -2.14
CA VAL A 154 -18.66 -8.66 -2.63
C VAL A 154 -18.78 -9.80 -1.62
N PRO A 155 -19.96 -10.42 -1.47
CA PRO A 155 -20.15 -11.50 -0.51
C PRO A 155 -19.20 -12.67 -0.78
N GLY A 156 -18.54 -13.14 0.27
CA GLY A 156 -17.54 -14.21 0.19
C GLY A 156 -16.12 -13.75 -0.16
N LEU A 157 -15.87 -12.44 -0.26
CA LEU A 157 -14.51 -11.90 -0.34
C LEU A 157 -13.76 -12.15 0.96
N ALA A 158 -12.59 -12.79 0.86
CA ALA A 158 -11.64 -12.91 1.96
C ALA A 158 -10.48 -11.95 1.68
N CYS A 159 -10.40 -10.81 2.39
CA CYS A 159 -9.28 -9.89 2.23
C CYS A 159 -7.95 -10.61 2.58
N PRO A 160 -6.90 -10.47 1.74
CA PRO A 160 -5.58 -10.99 2.09
C PRO A 160 -5.11 -10.49 3.46
N ALA A 161 -4.27 -11.28 4.15
CA ALA A 161 -3.84 -11.00 5.51
C ALA A 161 -3.26 -9.57 5.64
N GLY A 162 -3.75 -8.82 6.63
CA GLY A 162 -3.36 -7.43 6.87
C GLY A 162 -4.02 -6.38 5.96
N PHE A 163 -4.55 -6.76 4.80
CA PHE A 163 -5.16 -5.83 3.86
C PHE A 163 -6.59 -5.46 4.25
N GLU A 164 -6.90 -4.18 4.13
CA GLU A 164 -8.23 -3.63 4.36
C GLU A 164 -8.64 -2.67 3.24
N PRO A 165 -9.94 -2.53 2.95
CA PRO A 165 -10.41 -1.49 2.02
C PRO A 165 -10.12 -0.08 2.55
N VAL A 166 -9.56 0.76 1.67
CA VAL A 166 -9.13 2.12 2.01
C VAL A 166 -9.68 3.21 1.09
N ALA A 167 -10.09 2.87 -0.13
CA ALA A 167 -10.70 3.81 -1.06
C ALA A 167 -11.58 3.10 -2.10
N VAL A 168 -12.49 3.85 -2.71
CA VAL A 168 -13.31 3.41 -3.85
C VAL A 168 -13.25 4.49 -4.93
N SER A 169 -13.16 4.06 -6.18
CA SER A 169 -13.21 4.92 -7.35
C SER A 169 -13.87 4.22 -8.53
N VAL A 170 -14.38 4.99 -9.48
CA VAL A 170 -14.89 4.45 -10.74
C VAL A 170 -13.86 4.71 -11.83
N SER A 171 -13.60 3.69 -12.66
CA SER A 171 -12.73 3.80 -13.83
C SER A 171 -13.39 3.18 -15.06
N GLY A 172 -12.76 3.30 -16.23
CA GLY A 172 -13.23 2.63 -17.45
C GLY A 172 -13.24 1.09 -17.37
N ARG A 173 -12.68 0.50 -16.31
CA ARG A 173 -12.68 -0.95 -16.05
C ARG A 173 -13.86 -1.39 -15.18
N GLY A 174 -14.49 -0.45 -14.47
CA GLY A 174 -15.56 -0.71 -13.52
C GLY A 174 -15.33 0.01 -12.18
N THR A 175 -15.87 -0.56 -11.11
CA THR A 175 -15.67 -0.01 -9.75
C THR A 175 -14.40 -0.60 -9.15
N GLU A 176 -13.46 0.25 -8.76
CA GLU A 176 -12.18 -0.11 -8.16
C GLU A 176 -12.22 0.16 -6.66
N VAL A 177 -11.92 -0.87 -5.86
CA VAL A 177 -11.73 -0.78 -4.43
C VAL A 177 -10.25 -0.97 -4.13
N GLN A 178 -9.61 0.06 -3.59
CA GLN A 178 -8.24 -0.03 -3.13
C GLN A 178 -8.19 -0.75 -1.79
N LEU A 179 -7.36 -1.79 -1.69
CA LEU A 179 -7.03 -2.46 -0.44
C LEU A 179 -5.60 -2.11 -0.03
N SER A 180 -5.33 -1.91 1.25
CA SER A 180 -3.98 -1.68 1.76
C SER A 180 -3.75 -2.33 3.11
N ASP A 181 -2.52 -2.81 3.32
CA ASP A 181 -2.01 -3.26 4.62
C ASP A 181 -1.29 -2.16 5.39
N GLY A 182 -1.27 -0.93 4.87
CA GLY A 182 -0.53 0.20 5.45
C GLY A 182 0.48 0.81 4.50
N LEU A 183 1.01 0.00 3.58
CA LEU A 183 2.04 0.41 2.62
C LEU A 183 1.84 -0.23 1.24
N ASN A 184 1.60 -1.55 1.21
CA ASN A 184 1.26 -2.25 0.00
C ASN A 184 -0.16 -1.90 -0.43
N THR A 185 -0.42 -2.00 -1.73
CA THR A 185 -1.74 -1.74 -2.31
C THR A 185 -2.14 -2.89 -3.24
N LEU A 186 -3.38 -3.34 -3.09
CA LEU A 186 -4.08 -4.16 -4.07
C LEU A 186 -5.26 -3.37 -4.62
N VAL A 187 -5.72 -3.75 -5.81
CA VAL A 187 -6.92 -3.20 -6.42
C VAL A 187 -7.88 -4.34 -6.70
N LEU A 188 -9.04 -4.30 -6.04
CA LEU A 188 -10.18 -5.15 -6.34
C LEU A 188 -11.07 -4.43 -7.36
N VAL A 189 -11.41 -5.07 -8.47
CA VAL A 189 -12.20 -4.47 -9.54
C VAL A 189 -13.51 -5.25 -9.71
N LEU A 190 -14.65 -4.55 -9.68
CA LEU A 190 -15.95 -5.08 -10.07
C LEU A 190 -16.23 -4.66 -11.51
N ALA A 191 -16.26 -5.62 -12.43
CA ALA A 191 -16.25 -5.38 -13.87
C ALA A 191 -17.32 -6.20 -14.62
N THR A 192 -17.70 -5.71 -15.80
CA THR A 192 -18.58 -6.43 -16.74
C THR A 192 -17.82 -7.27 -17.77
N ARG A 193 -16.51 -7.04 -17.91
CA ARG A 193 -15.62 -7.80 -18.79
C ARG A 193 -14.64 -8.58 -17.94
N ASN A 194 -13.94 -9.55 -18.55
CA ASN A 194 -12.83 -10.24 -17.90
C ASN A 194 -11.49 -9.51 -18.16
N VAL A 195 -10.48 -9.85 -17.37
CA VAL A 195 -9.08 -9.44 -17.58
C VAL A 195 -8.25 -10.67 -17.94
N GLN A 196 -7.20 -10.47 -18.72
CA GLN A 196 -6.23 -11.54 -18.99
C GLN A 196 -5.47 -11.88 -17.71
N THR A 197 -5.38 -13.17 -17.40
CA THR A 197 -4.56 -13.65 -16.29
C THR A 197 -3.09 -13.34 -16.57
N ALA A 198 -2.41 -12.78 -15.57
CA ALA A 198 -1.00 -12.44 -15.60
C ALA A 198 -0.44 -12.53 -14.16
N PRO A 199 0.90 -12.51 -13.98
CA PRO A 199 1.48 -12.40 -12.65
C PRO A 199 0.83 -11.27 -11.83
N GLY A 200 0.40 -11.64 -10.63
CA GLY A 200 -0.31 -10.78 -9.68
C GLY A 200 -1.67 -10.24 -10.15
N VAL A 201 -2.35 -10.97 -11.03
CA VAL A 201 -3.77 -10.80 -11.36
C VAL A 201 -4.50 -12.11 -11.07
N ALA A 202 -5.51 -12.06 -10.21
CA ALA A 202 -6.53 -13.10 -10.09
C ALA A 202 -7.87 -12.57 -10.57
N ALA A 203 -8.62 -13.39 -11.29
CA ALA A 203 -9.94 -13.02 -11.80
C ALA A 203 -10.93 -14.15 -11.57
N ARG A 204 -12.18 -13.78 -11.31
CA ARG A 204 -13.28 -14.71 -11.10
C ARG A 204 -14.53 -14.22 -11.80
N ARG A 205 -15.13 -15.10 -12.61
CA ARG A 205 -16.49 -14.91 -13.11
C ARG A 205 -17.50 -15.23 -11.99
N VAL A 206 -18.50 -14.37 -11.83
CA VAL A 206 -19.58 -14.50 -10.84
C VAL A 206 -20.94 -14.55 -11.54
N ARG A 207 -22.04 -14.58 -10.77
CA ARG A 207 -23.41 -14.57 -11.30
C ARG A 207 -23.65 -13.36 -12.21
N ALA A 208 -24.69 -13.45 -13.04
CA ALA A 208 -25.08 -12.45 -14.04
C ALA A 208 -23.96 -12.11 -15.06
N GLY A 209 -22.95 -12.97 -15.20
CA GLY A 209 -21.86 -12.76 -16.14
C GLY A 209 -20.86 -11.67 -15.75
N ALA A 210 -20.95 -11.12 -14.54
CA ALA A 210 -19.99 -10.16 -14.02
C ALA A 210 -18.66 -10.82 -13.62
N PHE A 211 -17.64 -9.99 -13.40
CA PHE A 211 -16.31 -10.41 -13.02
C PHE A 211 -15.80 -9.62 -11.81
N VAL A 212 -15.01 -10.30 -10.98
CA VAL A 212 -14.23 -9.70 -9.91
C VAL A 212 -12.77 -10.00 -10.15
N TRP A 213 -11.94 -8.97 -10.14
CA TRP A 213 -10.49 -9.10 -10.29
C TRP A 213 -9.81 -8.59 -9.03
N LEU A 214 -8.67 -9.18 -8.69
CA LEU A 214 -7.78 -8.70 -7.65
C LEU A 214 -6.37 -8.59 -8.25
N ILE A 215 -5.80 -7.40 -8.16
CA ILE A 215 -4.54 -7.04 -8.82
C ILE A 215 -3.58 -6.51 -7.76
N GLY A 216 -2.35 -7.02 -7.72
CA GLY A 216 -1.29 -6.48 -6.89
C GLY A 216 -0.12 -7.43 -6.65
N ASN A 217 0.88 -6.94 -5.93
CA ASN A 217 2.10 -7.68 -5.64
C ASN A 217 1.89 -8.68 -4.49
N LEU A 218 1.24 -9.79 -4.80
CA LEU A 218 1.07 -10.94 -3.91
C LEU A 218 1.25 -12.25 -4.70
N PRO A 219 1.59 -13.35 -4.03
CA PRO A 219 1.58 -14.66 -4.65
C PRO A 219 0.21 -15.00 -5.26
N ALA A 220 0.21 -15.62 -6.45
CA ALA A 220 -1.02 -15.98 -7.16
C ALA A 220 -2.00 -16.81 -6.29
N ARG A 221 -1.47 -17.71 -5.44
CA ARG A 221 -2.27 -18.48 -4.48
C ARG A 221 -3.08 -17.60 -3.52
N ALA A 222 -2.47 -16.52 -3.02
CA ALA A 222 -3.09 -15.62 -2.06
C ALA A 222 -4.18 -14.77 -2.73
N LEU A 223 -3.90 -14.30 -3.95
CA LEU A 223 -4.88 -13.56 -4.75
C LEU A 223 -6.09 -14.42 -5.12
N SER A 224 -5.86 -15.66 -5.58
CA SER A 224 -6.95 -16.58 -5.92
C SER A 224 -7.76 -16.97 -4.69
N ALA A 225 -7.10 -17.27 -3.56
CA ALA A 225 -7.76 -17.61 -2.30
C ALA A 225 -8.72 -16.50 -1.84
N ALA A 226 -8.35 -15.23 -2.02
CA ALA A 226 -9.20 -14.08 -1.67
C ALA A 226 -10.54 -14.07 -2.41
N LEU A 227 -10.56 -14.61 -3.64
CA LEU A 227 -11.75 -14.64 -4.51
C LEU A 227 -12.49 -15.99 -4.46
N THR A 228 -11.96 -17.02 -3.77
CA THR A 228 -12.50 -18.39 -3.78
C THR A 228 -13.92 -18.50 -3.22
N GLY A 229 -14.32 -17.61 -2.29
CA GLY A 229 -15.67 -17.56 -1.72
C GLY A 229 -16.67 -16.73 -2.53
N VAL A 230 -16.19 -15.87 -3.43
CA VAL A 230 -17.05 -14.91 -4.14
C VAL A 230 -17.94 -15.63 -5.14
N ARG A 231 -19.24 -15.34 -5.11
CA ARG A 231 -20.24 -15.93 -6.03
C ARG A 231 -21.11 -14.89 -6.73
N ASP A 232 -21.15 -13.68 -6.21
CA ASP A 232 -22.04 -12.61 -6.63
C ASP A 232 -21.38 -11.25 -6.35
N VAL A 233 -21.83 -10.20 -7.03
CA VAL A 233 -21.42 -8.82 -6.79
C VAL A 233 -22.62 -7.90 -6.76
N ARG A 234 -22.59 -6.93 -5.85
CA ARG A 234 -23.66 -5.96 -5.62
C ARG A 234 -23.05 -4.56 -5.51
N PRO A 235 -22.63 -3.95 -6.64
CA PRO A 235 -21.95 -2.65 -6.62
C PRO A 235 -22.73 -1.57 -5.84
N ASP A 236 -24.07 -1.60 -5.89
CA ASP A 236 -24.94 -0.65 -5.19
C ASP A 236 -24.76 -0.68 -3.66
N ALA A 237 -24.32 -1.81 -3.08
CA ALA A 237 -24.05 -1.91 -1.64
C ALA A 237 -22.82 -1.09 -1.19
N LEU A 238 -22.03 -0.54 -2.12
CA LEU A 238 -20.99 0.45 -1.84
C LEU A 238 -21.59 1.82 -1.49
N GLY A 239 -22.86 2.08 -1.83
CA GLY A 239 -23.58 3.29 -1.45
C GLY A 239 -22.81 4.57 -1.76
N THR A 240 -22.70 5.46 -0.76
CA THR A 240 -22.07 6.78 -0.89
C THR A 240 -20.54 6.76 -1.04
N PHE A 241 -19.90 5.60 -0.97
CA PHE A 241 -18.46 5.50 -1.21
C PHE A 241 -18.11 5.59 -2.70
N VAL A 242 -19.07 5.37 -3.59
CA VAL A 242 -18.90 5.60 -5.02
C VAL A 242 -19.22 7.06 -5.29
N ALA A 243 -18.20 7.84 -5.69
CA ALA A 243 -18.45 9.22 -6.12
C ALA A 243 -19.43 9.21 -7.31
N PRO A 244 -20.41 10.14 -7.35
CA PRO A 244 -21.25 10.30 -8.53
C PRO A 244 -20.36 10.61 -9.74
N PRO A 245 -20.73 10.14 -10.94
CA PRO A 245 -19.96 10.46 -12.15
C PRO A 245 -19.79 11.98 -12.27
N PRO A 246 -18.63 12.49 -12.72
CA PRO A 246 -18.46 13.91 -12.92
C PRO A 246 -19.55 14.42 -13.87
N SER A 247 -20.24 15.48 -13.46
CA SER A 247 -21.21 16.15 -14.33
C SER A 247 -20.46 16.64 -15.57
N LYS A 248 -20.96 16.27 -16.76
CA LYS A 248 -20.42 16.83 -18.01
C LYS A 248 -20.81 18.30 -18.05
N GLU A 249 -19.82 19.19 -18.01
CA GLU A 249 -19.93 20.51 -18.64
C GLU A 249 -19.72 20.35 -20.15
#